data_AF-A0A9X5XEQ1-F1
#
_entry.id   AF-A0A9X5XEQ1-F1
#
_cell.length_a   1.000
_cell.length_b   1.000
_cell.length_c   1.000
_cell.angle_alpha   90.00
_cell.angle_beta   90.00
_cell.angle_gamma   90.00
#
_symmetry.space_group_name_H-M   'P 1'
#
loop_
_entity.id
_entity.type
_entity.pdbx_description
1 polymer ?
#
loop_
_entity_poly.entity_id
_entity_poly.type
_entity_poly.pdbx_seq_one_letter_code
_entity_poly.pdbx_strand_id
1 'polypeptide(L)'
;LKSSGAGNISAYELWNEPDWTWDTTNAGAFDAGWARTYKEVRAKDTATPIQGPSYSAWNQSWMSQFLTDAKASGTVPDVIAWHELQGSKDIAAHVSAYRSLESGLGISPRPISIEEYATPSEMGIPGALVGYVAKFERAGVHDAELAFWNHYGTLGDTLTDTGGSPNGSYWLYKWYGDMSGNMLTTTPAAQTGIDGAASLTGDGRQISLIFGGGTGSTAVTVNGLGSLSAFGGTVHVKLEYTPSKGRTTAVSAPYTISESDYPVSNGSITVPVAMNASDGYHLVVTPSGTSTSLAGRYQISNKNSGLALDTQSAGTAQGTAVVQAISTTGTDQNWTLVSAGSGLYKIVNQASGLLLGIN
;
A
#
# COMPACT_ATOMS: atom_id res chain seq x y z
N LEU A 1 -14.03 -24.83 -5.39
CA LEU A 1 -14.43 -23.41 -5.35
C LEU A 1 -15.90 -23.25 -4.99
N LYS A 2 -16.88 -23.62 -5.85
CA LYS A 2 -18.30 -23.62 -5.43
C LYS A 2 -18.56 -24.46 -4.16
N SER A 3 -17.88 -25.59 -4.01
CA SER A 3 -17.94 -26.43 -2.81
C SER A 3 -17.20 -25.87 -1.59
N SER A 4 -16.28 -24.92 -1.76
CA SER A 4 -15.55 -24.30 -0.64
C SER A 4 -16.30 -23.11 -0.03
N GLY A 5 -17.40 -22.67 -0.65
CA GLY A 5 -18.16 -21.49 -0.21
C GLY A 5 -17.40 -20.15 -0.35
N ALA A 6 -16.26 -20.15 -1.05
CA ALA A 6 -15.45 -18.96 -1.24
C ALA A 6 -16.17 -17.99 -2.20
N GLY A 7 -16.49 -16.80 -1.71
CA GLY A 7 -17.14 -15.71 -2.47
C GLY A 7 -16.21 -14.55 -2.83
N ASN A 8 -14.92 -14.67 -2.52
CA ASN A 8 -13.90 -13.63 -2.64
C ASN A 8 -12.80 -13.99 -3.66
N ILE A 9 -13.15 -14.76 -4.69
CA ILE A 9 -12.24 -15.07 -5.80
C ILE A 9 -12.21 -13.84 -6.72
N SER A 10 -11.02 -13.25 -6.93
CA SER A 10 -10.85 -12.08 -7.80
C SER A 10 -11.03 -12.43 -9.27
N ALA A 11 -10.30 -13.44 -9.75
CA ALA A 11 -10.36 -13.94 -11.12
C ALA A 11 -9.85 -15.39 -11.23
N TYR A 12 -10.10 -16.03 -12.37
CA TYR A 12 -9.39 -17.23 -12.81
C TYR A 12 -8.28 -16.83 -13.80
N GLU A 13 -7.04 -16.94 -13.36
CA GLU A 13 -5.87 -16.90 -14.23
C GLU A 13 -5.74 -18.26 -14.94
N LEU A 14 -5.66 -18.27 -16.27
CA LEU A 14 -5.70 -19.54 -17.02
C LEU A 14 -4.32 -20.17 -17.24
N TRP A 15 -3.26 -19.37 -17.15
CA TRP A 15 -1.89 -19.80 -17.38
C TRP A 15 -0.91 -18.73 -16.89
N ASN A 16 0.30 -19.14 -16.50
CA ASN A 16 1.36 -18.23 -16.08
C ASN A 16 2.55 -18.29 -17.05
N GLU A 17 3.05 -17.12 -17.46
CA GLU A 17 4.21 -16.90 -18.33
C GLU A 17 4.29 -17.81 -19.57
N PRO A 18 3.26 -17.81 -20.43
CA PRO A 18 3.17 -18.74 -21.57
C PRO A 18 4.30 -18.59 -22.58
N ASP A 19 4.97 -17.44 -22.60
CA ASP A 19 6.11 -17.15 -23.46
C ASP A 19 7.35 -18.03 -23.17
N TRP A 20 7.39 -18.72 -22.03
CA TRP A 20 8.42 -19.75 -21.77
C TRP A 20 7.88 -21.06 -21.17
N THR A 21 6.70 -21.08 -20.56
CA THR A 21 6.12 -22.30 -19.96
C THR A 21 5.26 -23.11 -20.92
N TRP A 22 4.71 -22.49 -21.98
CA TRP A 22 3.73 -23.15 -22.83
C TRP A 22 4.41 -24.12 -23.82
N ASP A 23 4.04 -25.39 -23.76
CA ASP A 23 4.52 -26.42 -24.67
C ASP A 23 3.85 -26.32 -26.05
N THR A 24 4.33 -25.39 -26.87
CA THR A 24 3.81 -25.15 -28.21
C THR A 24 3.92 -26.38 -29.11
N THR A 25 4.90 -27.26 -28.87
CA THR A 25 5.11 -28.46 -29.68
C THR A 25 3.96 -29.44 -29.51
N ASN A 26 3.52 -29.67 -28.27
CA ASN A 26 2.49 -30.67 -27.98
C ASN A 26 1.07 -30.07 -27.83
N ALA A 27 0.94 -28.83 -27.36
CA ALA A 27 -0.35 -28.18 -27.11
C ALA A 27 -0.83 -27.25 -28.25
N GLY A 28 0.03 -27.03 -29.25
CA GLY A 28 -0.16 -26.04 -30.31
C GLY A 28 0.04 -24.60 -29.81
N ALA A 29 -0.30 -23.61 -30.64
CA ALA A 29 -0.15 -22.20 -30.28
C ALA A 29 -0.92 -21.84 -28.99
N PHE A 30 -0.30 -21.01 -28.14
CA PHE A 30 -0.87 -20.58 -26.87
C PHE A 30 -2.24 -19.93 -27.04
N ASP A 31 -2.41 -18.99 -27.97
CA ASP A 31 -3.68 -18.26 -28.15
C ASP A 31 -4.85 -19.20 -28.50
N ALA A 32 -4.58 -20.28 -29.23
CA ALA A 32 -5.56 -21.34 -29.49
C ALA A 32 -5.84 -22.17 -28.22
N GLY A 33 -4.82 -22.42 -27.40
CA GLY A 33 -4.94 -23.02 -26.07
C GLY A 33 -5.80 -22.18 -25.12
N TRP A 34 -5.47 -20.89 -24.99
CA TRP A 34 -6.23 -19.89 -24.27
C TRP A 34 -7.71 -19.91 -24.66
N ALA A 35 -8.01 -19.80 -25.96
CA ALA A 35 -9.40 -19.75 -26.43
C ALA A 35 -10.19 -21.01 -26.09
N ARG A 36 -9.55 -22.20 -26.13
CA ARG A 36 -10.16 -23.46 -25.70
C ARG A 36 -10.43 -23.44 -24.19
N THR A 37 -9.42 -23.13 -23.38
CA THR A 37 -9.53 -23.12 -21.91
C THR A 37 -10.54 -22.08 -21.42
N TYR A 38 -10.53 -20.88 -21.98
CA TYR A 38 -11.48 -19.80 -21.68
C TYR A 38 -12.93 -20.27 -21.88
N LYS A 39 -13.22 -20.92 -23.03
CA LYS A 39 -14.56 -21.42 -23.35
C LYS A 39 -14.99 -22.54 -22.41
N GLU A 40 -14.08 -23.43 -22.04
CA GLU A 40 -14.35 -24.49 -21.06
C GLU A 40 -14.66 -23.93 -19.66
N VAL A 41 -13.90 -22.92 -19.22
CA VAL A 41 -14.16 -22.23 -17.95
C VAL A 41 -15.52 -21.53 -18.00
N ARG A 42 -15.80 -20.77 -19.07
CA ARG A 42 -17.08 -20.06 -19.25
C ARG A 42 -18.29 -21.00 -19.33
N ALA A 43 -18.12 -22.21 -19.85
CA ALA A 43 -19.19 -23.21 -19.85
C ALA A 43 -19.56 -23.71 -18.43
N LYS A 44 -18.66 -23.55 -17.44
CA LYS A 44 -18.84 -24.02 -16.05
C LYS A 44 -19.10 -22.86 -15.06
N ASP A 45 -18.60 -21.67 -15.39
CA ASP A 45 -18.72 -20.46 -14.61
C ASP A 45 -18.82 -19.22 -15.53
N THR A 46 -20.02 -18.66 -15.60
CA THR A 46 -20.35 -17.53 -16.46
C THR A 46 -20.09 -16.18 -15.81
N ALA A 47 -19.71 -16.13 -14.52
CA ALA A 47 -19.70 -14.90 -13.74
C ALA A 47 -18.30 -14.51 -13.23
N THR A 48 -17.50 -15.48 -12.79
CA THR A 48 -16.17 -15.16 -12.23
C THR A 48 -15.25 -14.59 -13.32
N PRO A 49 -14.58 -13.45 -13.10
CA PRO A 49 -13.65 -12.86 -14.07
C PRO A 49 -12.56 -13.84 -14.51
N ILE A 50 -12.11 -13.75 -15.76
CA ILE A 50 -10.95 -14.47 -16.27
C ILE A 50 -9.80 -13.47 -16.50
N GLN A 51 -8.63 -13.81 -16.00
CA GLN A 51 -7.39 -13.02 -16.06
C GLN A 51 -6.36 -13.69 -16.98
N GLY A 52 -5.59 -12.88 -17.71
CA GLY A 52 -4.45 -13.31 -18.53
C GLY A 52 -4.06 -12.26 -19.57
N PRO A 53 -3.10 -12.53 -20.48
CA PRO A 53 -2.45 -13.82 -20.73
C PRO A 53 -1.25 -14.12 -19.83
N SER A 54 -0.89 -13.19 -18.95
CA SER A 54 0.14 -13.39 -17.92
C SER A 54 1.55 -13.60 -18.48
N TYR A 55 1.95 -12.78 -19.46
CA TYR A 55 3.31 -12.83 -20.00
C TYR A 55 4.37 -12.43 -18.98
N SER A 56 5.56 -13.05 -19.02
CA SER A 56 6.70 -12.77 -18.11
C SER A 56 7.30 -11.36 -18.23
N ALA A 57 6.94 -10.65 -19.30
CA ALA A 57 7.38 -9.31 -19.59
C ALA A 57 6.40 -8.64 -20.55
N TRP A 58 6.39 -7.31 -20.56
CA TRP A 58 5.75 -6.58 -21.65
C TRP A 58 6.44 -6.87 -23.00
N ASN A 59 5.66 -7.33 -23.96
CA ASN A 59 6.07 -7.40 -25.36
C ASN A 59 4.94 -6.94 -26.27
N GLN A 60 5.18 -5.86 -27.02
CA GLN A 60 4.19 -5.23 -27.88
C GLN A 60 3.59 -6.20 -28.90
N SER A 61 4.43 -7.03 -29.53
CA SER A 61 3.99 -7.92 -30.60
C SER A 61 3.17 -9.08 -30.04
N TRP A 62 3.58 -9.64 -28.89
CA TRP A 62 2.84 -10.72 -28.23
C TRP A 62 1.46 -10.25 -27.77
N MET A 63 1.39 -9.13 -27.06
CA MET A 63 0.12 -8.59 -26.58
C MET A 63 -0.82 -8.20 -27.73
N SER A 64 -0.28 -7.60 -28.80
CA SER A 64 -1.06 -7.26 -29.99
C SER A 64 -1.65 -8.50 -30.68
N GLN A 65 -0.85 -9.57 -30.81
CA GLN A 65 -1.30 -10.83 -31.41
C GLN A 65 -2.38 -11.48 -30.54
N PHE A 66 -2.11 -11.63 -29.24
CA PHE A 66 -3.04 -12.21 -28.29
C PHE A 66 -4.39 -11.51 -28.28
N LEU A 67 -4.42 -10.17 -28.18
CA LEU A 67 -5.67 -9.41 -28.17
C LEU A 67 -6.44 -9.53 -29.49
N THR A 68 -5.73 -9.62 -30.62
CA THR A 68 -6.35 -9.82 -31.94
C THR A 68 -7.04 -11.18 -32.00
N ASP A 69 -6.36 -12.24 -31.57
CA ASP A 69 -6.88 -13.61 -31.60
C ASP A 69 -7.98 -13.83 -30.55
N ALA A 70 -7.81 -13.26 -29.36
CA ALA A 70 -8.82 -13.27 -28.30
C ALA A 70 -10.09 -12.51 -28.74
N LYS A 71 -9.96 -11.38 -29.43
CA LYS A 71 -11.11 -10.68 -30.01
C LYS A 71 -11.80 -11.51 -31.08
N ALA A 72 -11.04 -12.08 -32.01
CA ALA A 72 -11.59 -12.89 -33.11
C ALA A 72 -12.32 -14.14 -32.61
N SER A 73 -11.84 -14.74 -31.51
CA SER A 73 -12.40 -15.97 -30.95
C SER A 73 -13.44 -15.76 -29.85
N GLY A 74 -13.70 -14.50 -29.45
CA GLY A 74 -14.66 -14.13 -28.42
C GLY A 74 -14.19 -14.43 -26.99
N THR A 75 -12.88 -14.38 -26.73
CA THR A 75 -12.23 -14.78 -25.48
C THR A 75 -11.29 -13.72 -24.92
N VAL A 76 -11.57 -12.44 -25.16
CA VAL A 76 -10.86 -11.33 -24.50
C VAL A 76 -11.00 -11.49 -22.99
N PRO A 77 -9.91 -11.45 -22.20
CA PRO A 77 -10.01 -11.57 -20.75
C PRO A 77 -10.81 -10.42 -20.14
N ASP A 78 -11.36 -10.65 -18.96
CA ASP A 78 -12.05 -9.62 -18.19
C ASP A 78 -11.05 -8.69 -17.51
N VAL A 79 -9.89 -9.24 -17.10
CA VAL A 79 -8.74 -8.52 -16.54
C VAL A 79 -7.51 -8.86 -17.38
N ILE A 80 -6.85 -7.85 -17.95
CA ILE A 80 -5.59 -8.10 -18.66
C ILE A 80 -4.47 -8.25 -17.64
N ALA A 81 -3.53 -9.16 -17.88
CA ALA A 81 -2.39 -9.36 -17.00
C ALA A 81 -1.06 -9.60 -17.74
N TRP A 82 0.01 -9.11 -17.13
CA TRP A 82 1.41 -9.37 -17.49
C TRP A 82 2.32 -9.01 -16.31
N HIS A 83 3.60 -9.35 -16.41
CA HIS A 83 4.59 -9.14 -15.37
C HIS A 83 5.51 -7.93 -15.65
N GLU A 84 5.93 -7.22 -14.60
CA GLU A 84 6.91 -6.12 -14.64
C GLU A 84 8.17 -6.49 -13.85
N LEU A 85 8.83 -7.56 -14.29
CA LEU A 85 10.00 -8.16 -13.63
C LEU A 85 11.34 -7.56 -14.09
N GLN A 86 11.32 -6.63 -15.05
CA GLN A 86 12.53 -6.03 -15.66
C GLN A 86 12.88 -4.65 -15.11
N GLY A 87 12.18 -4.17 -14.08
CA GLY A 87 12.39 -2.84 -13.53
C GLY A 87 11.16 -1.94 -13.69
N SER A 88 11.01 -0.96 -12.80
CA SER A 88 9.84 -0.06 -12.82
C SER A 88 9.84 1.00 -13.93
N LYS A 89 10.95 1.15 -14.65
CA LYS A 89 11.19 2.30 -15.54
C LYS A 89 10.11 2.47 -16.61
N ASP A 90 9.70 1.37 -17.24
CA ASP A 90 8.93 1.40 -18.48
C ASP A 90 7.42 1.12 -18.27
N ILE A 91 6.97 0.92 -17.03
CA ILE A 91 5.55 0.65 -16.66
C ILE A 91 4.58 1.63 -17.33
N ALA A 92 4.86 2.94 -17.28
CA ALA A 92 3.97 3.94 -17.87
C ALA A 92 3.88 3.81 -19.39
N ALA A 93 4.99 3.43 -20.05
CA ALA A 93 5.02 3.20 -21.48
C ALA A 93 4.28 1.91 -21.85
N HIS A 94 4.46 0.84 -21.08
CA HIS A 94 3.77 -0.44 -21.27
C HIS A 94 2.25 -0.29 -21.14
N VAL A 95 1.78 0.36 -20.06
CA VAL A 95 0.35 0.64 -19.86
C VAL A 95 -0.21 1.49 -21.00
N SER A 96 0.47 2.56 -21.41
CA SER A 96 0.04 3.42 -22.52
C SER A 96 -0.05 2.64 -23.85
N ALA A 97 0.92 1.77 -24.11
CA ALA A 97 0.93 0.92 -25.29
C ALA A 97 -0.22 -0.10 -25.27
N TYR A 98 -0.52 -0.71 -24.12
CA TYR A 98 -1.70 -1.54 -23.94
C TYR A 98 -3.01 -0.79 -24.21
N ARG A 99 -3.20 0.39 -23.60
CA ARG A 99 -4.41 1.22 -23.82
C ARG A 99 -4.58 1.59 -25.30
N SER A 100 -3.46 1.79 -26.02
CA SER A 100 -3.48 2.04 -27.46
C SER A 100 -3.93 0.80 -28.26
N LEU A 101 -3.52 -0.41 -27.84
CA LEU A 101 -3.99 -1.67 -28.44
C LEU A 101 -5.49 -1.87 -28.22
N GLU A 102 -6.00 -1.61 -27.01
CA GLU A 102 -7.45 -1.71 -26.73
C GLU A 102 -8.24 -0.80 -27.68
N SER A 103 -7.86 0.48 -27.76
CA SER A 103 -8.51 1.46 -28.62
C SER A 103 -8.41 1.07 -30.11
N GLY A 104 -7.22 0.69 -30.59
CA GLY A 104 -6.99 0.31 -31.98
C GLY A 104 -7.75 -0.96 -32.39
N LEU A 105 -7.93 -1.89 -31.46
CA LEU A 105 -8.72 -3.11 -31.67
C LEU A 105 -10.20 -2.93 -31.30
N GLY A 106 -10.66 -1.75 -30.87
CA GLY A 106 -12.05 -1.54 -30.45
C GLY A 106 -12.48 -2.45 -29.30
N ILE A 107 -11.57 -2.73 -28.37
CA ILE A 107 -11.82 -3.46 -27.12
C ILE A 107 -12.13 -2.41 -26.04
N SER A 108 -13.19 -2.61 -25.27
CA SER A 108 -13.49 -1.75 -24.12
C SER A 108 -12.39 -1.88 -23.06
N PRO A 109 -12.01 -0.78 -22.37
CA PRO A 109 -10.96 -0.82 -21.36
C PRO A 109 -11.14 -1.96 -20.34
N ARG A 110 -10.07 -2.74 -20.13
CA ARG A 110 -9.96 -3.77 -19.11
C ARG A 110 -9.21 -3.23 -17.90
N PRO A 111 -9.56 -3.67 -16.68
CA PRO A 111 -8.65 -3.61 -15.54
C PRO A 111 -7.30 -4.25 -15.91
N ILE A 112 -6.22 -3.64 -15.45
CA ILE A 112 -4.85 -4.12 -15.63
C ILE A 112 -4.39 -4.71 -14.30
N SER A 113 -4.02 -5.98 -14.31
CA SER A 113 -3.33 -6.67 -13.23
C SER A 113 -1.85 -6.79 -13.57
N ILE A 114 -0.96 -6.44 -12.64
CA ILE A 114 0.48 -6.72 -12.75
C ILE A 114 0.81 -7.82 -11.74
N GLU A 115 0.59 -9.07 -12.14
CA GLU A 115 0.54 -10.21 -11.21
C GLU A 115 1.92 -10.64 -10.67
N GLU A 116 3.00 -10.11 -11.24
CA GLU A 116 4.33 -10.14 -10.64
C GLU A 116 5.10 -8.86 -10.99
N TYR A 117 5.67 -8.19 -9.98
CA TYR A 117 6.60 -7.08 -10.18
C TYR A 117 7.80 -7.11 -9.24
N ALA A 118 8.80 -6.31 -9.62
CA ALA A 118 10.11 -6.15 -9.00
C ALA A 118 11.15 -7.21 -9.38
N THR A 119 12.38 -6.75 -9.59
CA THR A 119 13.53 -7.62 -9.86
C THR A 119 13.94 -8.37 -8.60
N PRO A 120 14.64 -9.52 -8.71
CA PRO A 120 15.18 -10.23 -7.54
C PRO A 120 16.04 -9.35 -6.62
N SER A 121 16.74 -8.35 -7.17
CA SER A 121 17.59 -7.43 -6.41
C SER A 121 16.84 -6.32 -5.69
N GLU A 122 15.59 -6.05 -6.05
CA GLU A 122 14.78 -4.98 -5.45
C GLU A 122 13.86 -5.50 -4.32
N MET A 123 13.66 -6.82 -4.25
CA MET A 123 12.81 -7.45 -3.24
C MET A 123 13.25 -7.09 -1.81
N GLY A 124 12.30 -6.65 -0.99
CA GLY A 124 12.54 -6.22 0.38
C GLY A 124 13.22 -4.85 0.53
N ILE A 125 13.47 -4.11 -0.56
CA ILE A 125 14.10 -2.78 -0.53
C ILE A 125 13.02 -1.69 -0.67
N PRO A 126 12.63 -1.00 0.41
CA PRO A 126 11.53 -0.03 0.36
C PRO A 126 11.77 1.11 -0.65
N GLY A 127 12.99 1.64 -0.73
CA GLY A 127 13.30 2.72 -1.67
C GLY A 127 13.19 2.34 -3.15
N ALA A 128 13.37 1.05 -3.49
CA ALA A 128 13.14 0.55 -4.85
C ALA A 128 11.65 0.30 -5.11
N LEU A 129 10.96 -0.35 -4.17
CA LEU A 129 9.57 -0.79 -4.32
C LEU A 129 8.57 0.36 -4.42
N VAL A 130 8.81 1.49 -3.74
CA VAL A 130 7.92 2.67 -3.82
C VAL A 130 7.84 3.25 -5.23
N GLY A 131 8.87 3.06 -6.05
CA GLY A 131 8.88 3.47 -7.46
C GLY A 131 7.91 2.68 -8.33
N TYR A 132 7.57 1.44 -7.96
CA TYR A 132 6.54 0.64 -8.61
C TYR A 132 5.15 1.14 -8.21
N VAL A 133 4.89 1.24 -6.90
CA VAL A 133 3.62 1.76 -6.34
C VAL A 133 3.23 3.09 -6.98
N ALA A 134 4.17 4.04 -7.02
CA ALA A 134 3.95 5.35 -7.60
C ALA A 134 3.54 5.32 -9.08
N LYS A 135 4.08 4.38 -9.86
CA LYS A 135 3.79 4.27 -11.30
C LYS A 135 2.49 3.52 -11.55
N PHE A 136 2.19 2.49 -10.77
CA PHE A 136 0.91 1.79 -10.83
C PHE A 136 -0.26 2.72 -10.52
N GLU A 137 -0.14 3.50 -9.44
CA GLU A 137 -1.13 4.53 -9.08
C GLU A 137 -1.32 5.56 -10.19
N ARG A 138 -0.22 6.12 -10.73
CA ARG A 138 -0.30 7.10 -11.82
C ARG A 138 -0.86 6.52 -13.12
N ALA A 139 -0.63 5.23 -13.38
CA ALA A 139 -1.06 4.56 -14.60
C ALA A 139 -2.48 3.98 -14.51
N GLY A 140 -3.07 3.95 -13.31
CA GLY A 140 -4.38 3.33 -13.08
C GLY A 140 -4.36 1.81 -13.24
N VAL A 141 -3.27 1.17 -12.77
CA VAL A 141 -3.22 -0.29 -12.60
C VAL A 141 -4.22 -0.67 -11.50
N HIS A 142 -5.00 -1.71 -11.74
CA HIS A 142 -6.11 -2.11 -10.85
C HIS A 142 -5.60 -2.90 -9.64
N ASP A 143 -4.72 -3.87 -9.88
CA ASP A 143 -4.05 -4.66 -8.84
C ASP A 143 -2.63 -5.02 -9.30
N ALA A 144 -1.76 -5.29 -8.33
CA ALA A 144 -0.39 -5.70 -8.58
C ALA A 144 0.18 -6.49 -7.40
N GLU A 145 0.95 -7.53 -7.70
CA GLU A 145 1.46 -8.47 -6.73
C GLU A 145 2.99 -8.52 -6.76
N LEU A 146 3.61 -8.47 -5.57
CA LEU A 146 5.05 -8.63 -5.45
C LEU A 146 5.48 -10.01 -5.95
N ALA A 147 6.52 -10.06 -6.78
CA ALA A 147 7.06 -11.30 -7.31
C ALA A 147 7.52 -12.26 -6.21
N PHE A 148 7.39 -13.56 -6.46
CA PHE A 148 7.79 -14.60 -5.52
C PHE A 148 9.15 -15.22 -5.88
N TRP A 149 10.23 -14.45 -5.68
CA TRP A 149 11.60 -14.90 -6.02
C TRP A 149 12.27 -15.80 -4.98
N ASN A 150 11.90 -15.69 -3.70
CA ASN A 150 12.72 -16.21 -2.59
C ASN A 150 12.01 -17.27 -1.72
N HIS A 151 11.18 -16.84 -0.77
CA HIS A 151 10.59 -17.74 0.23
C HIS A 151 9.07 -17.56 0.34
N TYR A 152 8.33 -18.67 0.43
CA TYR A 152 6.87 -18.63 0.47
C TYR A 152 6.41 -17.97 1.77
N GLY A 153 5.17 -17.46 1.82
CA GLY A 153 4.57 -16.97 3.05
C GLY A 153 5.22 -15.72 3.66
N THR A 154 6.14 -15.05 2.94
CA THR A 154 6.80 -13.81 3.40
C THR A 154 6.09 -12.52 2.96
N LEU A 155 4.93 -12.63 2.33
CA LEU A 155 4.18 -11.52 1.74
C LEU A 155 5.05 -10.69 0.77
N GLY A 156 5.67 -11.35 -0.21
CA GLY A 156 6.53 -10.69 -1.19
C GLY A 156 7.84 -10.15 -0.59
N ASP A 157 8.49 -10.93 0.27
CA ASP A 157 9.70 -10.52 0.99
C ASP A 157 9.55 -9.25 1.85
N THR A 158 8.34 -9.02 2.38
CA THR A 158 8.11 -7.98 3.40
C THR A 158 8.32 -8.50 4.81
N LEU A 159 8.25 -9.82 5.01
CA LEU A 159 8.58 -10.49 6.26
C LEU A 159 9.95 -11.18 6.18
N THR A 160 10.62 -11.33 7.31
CA THR A 160 11.93 -12.00 7.38
C THR A 160 11.87 -13.50 7.07
N ASP A 161 10.71 -14.11 7.28
CA ASP A 161 10.40 -15.54 7.04
C ASP A 161 8.88 -15.77 7.04
N THR A 162 8.41 -17.00 6.77
CA THR A 162 7.01 -17.41 6.94
C THR A 162 6.56 -17.20 8.39
N GLY A 163 5.61 -16.28 8.61
CA GLY A 163 5.20 -15.87 9.95
C GLY A 163 6.30 -15.13 10.74
N GLY A 164 7.34 -14.68 10.05
CA GLY A 164 8.46 -13.92 10.60
C GLY A 164 8.11 -12.47 10.94
N SER A 165 9.12 -11.71 11.36
CA SER A 165 8.95 -10.30 11.73
C SER A 165 8.91 -9.41 10.48
N PRO A 166 8.27 -8.23 10.55
CA PRO A 166 8.40 -7.19 9.53
C PRO A 166 9.86 -6.80 9.24
N ASN A 167 10.19 -6.59 7.97
CA ASN A 167 11.41 -5.90 7.55
C ASN A 167 11.11 -4.46 7.09
N GLY A 168 12.10 -3.77 6.50
CA GLY A 168 11.96 -2.38 6.07
C GLY A 168 10.84 -2.14 5.06
N SER A 169 10.66 -3.04 4.09
CA SER A 169 9.63 -2.94 3.06
C SER A 169 8.21 -3.16 3.59
N TYR A 170 8.02 -3.99 4.62
CA TYR A 170 6.71 -4.13 5.27
C TYR A 170 6.17 -2.79 5.72
N TRP A 171 7.00 -1.95 6.33
CA TRP A 171 6.55 -0.65 6.83
C TRP A 171 6.18 0.32 5.70
N LEU A 172 6.85 0.24 4.54
CA LEU A 172 6.43 0.97 3.35
C LEU A 172 5.02 0.55 2.92
N TYR A 173 4.77 -0.76 2.78
CA TYR A 173 3.45 -1.27 2.39
C TYR A 173 2.40 -1.05 3.48
N LYS A 174 2.79 -0.98 4.75
CA LYS A 174 1.90 -0.57 5.84
C LYS A 174 1.45 0.87 5.68
N TRP A 175 2.38 1.80 5.40
CA TRP A 175 2.02 3.19 5.12
C TRP A 175 1.14 3.31 3.87
N TYR A 176 1.46 2.56 2.81
CA TYR A 176 0.65 2.53 1.60
C TYR A 176 -0.77 2.01 1.89
N GLY A 177 -0.90 0.89 2.61
CA GLY A 177 -2.19 0.32 2.98
C GLY A 177 -3.01 1.16 3.96
N ASP A 178 -2.38 2.09 4.68
CA ASP A 178 -3.05 3.07 5.55
C ASP A 178 -3.56 4.30 4.78
N MET A 179 -3.13 4.50 3.54
CA MET A 179 -3.64 5.57 2.69
C MET A 179 -5.14 5.39 2.48
N SER A 180 -5.86 6.52 2.44
CA SER A 180 -7.31 6.52 2.28
C SER A 180 -7.81 7.80 1.62
N GLY A 181 -9.07 7.78 1.19
CA GLY A 181 -9.67 8.89 0.47
C GLY A 181 -9.22 8.90 -0.98
N ASN A 182 -8.72 10.03 -1.45
CA ASN A 182 -8.36 10.22 -2.86
C ASN A 182 -6.85 10.16 -3.03
N MET A 183 -6.39 9.32 -3.96
CA MET A 183 -5.01 9.37 -4.45
C MET A 183 -4.77 10.71 -5.17
N LEU A 184 -3.61 11.31 -4.90
CA LEU A 184 -3.21 12.61 -5.42
C LEU A 184 -2.18 12.45 -6.53
N THR A 185 -2.14 13.43 -7.44
CA THR A 185 -1.11 13.47 -8.48
C THR A 185 0.26 13.73 -7.86
N THR A 186 1.23 12.88 -8.22
CA THR A 186 2.65 13.10 -7.94
C THR A 186 3.40 13.40 -9.22
N THR A 187 4.42 14.26 -9.14
CA THR A 187 5.29 14.61 -10.27
C THR A 187 6.73 14.35 -9.86
N PRO A 188 7.30 13.17 -10.19
CA PRO A 188 8.68 12.87 -9.85
C PRO A 188 9.63 13.78 -10.61
N ALA A 189 10.65 14.30 -9.92
CA ALA A 189 11.71 15.08 -10.56
C ALA A 189 12.66 14.11 -11.29
N ALA A 190 12.69 14.19 -12.62
CA ALA A 190 13.42 13.27 -13.49
C ALA A 190 14.91 13.10 -13.12
N GLN A 191 15.53 14.11 -12.49
CA GLN A 191 16.96 14.14 -12.15
C GLN A 191 17.30 13.54 -10.77
N THR A 192 16.30 13.29 -9.92
CA THR A 192 16.54 12.93 -8.51
C THR A 192 16.46 11.43 -8.23
N GLY A 193 15.84 10.65 -9.13
CA GLY A 193 15.49 9.25 -8.88
C GLY A 193 14.33 9.06 -7.88
N ILE A 194 13.77 10.15 -7.34
CA ILE A 194 12.67 10.11 -6.39
C ILE A 194 11.36 9.89 -7.12
N ASP A 195 10.57 8.95 -6.62
CA ASP A 195 9.19 8.73 -7.01
C ASP A 195 8.35 8.44 -5.78
N GLY A 196 7.02 8.56 -5.89
CA GLY A 196 6.14 8.40 -4.75
C GLY A 196 4.65 8.46 -5.08
N ALA A 197 3.85 8.03 -4.12
CA ALA A 197 2.39 8.11 -4.14
C ALA A 197 1.92 8.97 -2.97
N ALA A 198 0.76 9.59 -3.13
CA ALA A 198 0.17 10.46 -2.11
C ALA A 198 -1.34 10.28 -2.07
N SER A 199 -1.93 10.49 -0.89
CA SER A 199 -3.38 10.46 -0.69
C SER A 199 -3.84 11.62 0.19
N LEU A 200 -5.10 12.02 0.02
CA LEU A 200 -5.83 12.93 0.89
C LEU A 200 -7.01 12.18 1.49
N THR A 201 -7.08 12.13 2.81
CA THR A 201 -8.18 11.48 3.54
C THR A 201 -9.54 12.07 3.15
N GLY A 202 -10.60 11.27 3.25
CA GLY A 202 -11.96 11.70 2.84
C GLY A 202 -12.53 12.88 3.62
N ASP A 203 -12.01 13.15 4.83
CA ASP A 203 -12.34 14.34 5.63
C ASP A 203 -11.53 15.59 5.24
N GLY A 204 -10.56 15.44 4.33
CA GLY A 204 -9.70 16.52 3.85
C GLY A 204 -8.71 17.04 4.89
N ARG A 205 -8.36 16.25 5.91
CA ARG A 205 -7.53 16.69 7.06
C ARG A 205 -6.15 16.06 7.14
N GLN A 206 -5.83 15.11 6.29
CA GLN A 206 -4.51 14.49 6.28
C GLN A 206 -4.08 14.19 4.85
N ILE A 207 -2.88 14.65 4.51
CA ILE A 207 -2.17 14.22 3.32
C ILE A 207 -1.10 13.22 3.78
N SER A 208 -1.13 12.00 3.25
CA SER A 208 -0.07 11.00 3.43
C SER A 208 0.69 10.85 2.13
N LEU A 209 2.02 10.85 2.18
CA LEU A 209 2.89 10.64 1.03
C LEU A 209 3.93 9.58 1.37
N ILE A 210 4.09 8.59 0.50
CA ILE A 210 5.23 7.66 0.52
C ILE A 210 6.15 7.94 -0.67
N PHE A 211 7.46 7.90 -0.45
CA PHE A 211 8.45 8.17 -1.49
C PHE A 211 9.81 7.53 -1.19
N GLY A 212 10.67 7.44 -2.21
CA GLY A 212 12.00 6.82 -2.10
C GLY A 212 12.75 6.80 -3.42
N GLY A 213 13.90 6.12 -3.46
CA GLY A 213 14.73 5.96 -4.66
C GLY A 213 15.80 7.04 -4.87
N GLY A 214 15.69 8.19 -4.19
CA GLY A 214 16.68 9.27 -4.28
C GLY A 214 17.87 9.12 -3.33
N THR A 215 18.94 9.88 -3.58
CA THR A 215 20.13 9.97 -2.70
C THR A 215 20.47 11.41 -2.34
N GLY A 216 21.05 11.59 -1.15
CA GLY A 216 21.56 12.88 -0.70
C GLY A 216 20.48 13.88 -0.31
N SER A 217 20.88 15.15 -0.17
CA SER A 217 19.97 16.23 0.25
C SER A 217 19.03 16.63 -0.88
N THR A 218 17.74 16.64 -0.58
CA THR A 218 16.66 17.01 -1.50
C THR A 218 15.47 17.56 -0.71
N ALA A 219 14.32 17.76 -1.35
CA ALA A 219 13.10 18.19 -0.69
C ALA A 219 11.85 17.66 -1.40
N VAL A 220 10.78 17.47 -0.63
CA VAL A 220 9.43 17.20 -1.14
C VAL A 220 8.60 18.48 -1.03
N THR A 221 7.96 18.88 -2.13
CA THR A 221 7.06 20.04 -2.12
C THR A 221 5.61 19.57 -2.20
N VAL A 222 4.80 20.01 -1.25
CA VAL A 222 3.35 19.78 -1.23
C VAL A 222 2.67 21.07 -1.65
N ASN A 223 2.04 21.04 -2.82
CA ASN A 223 1.35 22.19 -3.41
C ASN A 223 -0.17 22.08 -3.24
N GLY A 224 -0.89 23.18 -3.47
CA GLY A 224 -2.35 23.19 -3.51
C GLY A 224 -3.03 23.20 -2.15
N LEU A 225 -2.28 23.38 -1.05
CA LEU A 225 -2.82 23.43 0.31
C LEU A 225 -3.86 24.55 0.49
N GLY A 226 -3.69 25.67 -0.21
CA GLY A 226 -4.64 26.79 -0.17
C GLY A 226 -6.04 26.46 -0.72
N SER A 227 -6.19 25.34 -1.44
CA SER A 227 -7.49 24.86 -1.91
C SER A 227 -8.22 24.00 -0.87
N LEU A 228 -7.54 23.59 0.20
CA LEU A 228 -8.06 22.69 1.23
C LEU A 228 -8.49 23.50 2.46
N SER A 229 -9.80 23.58 2.69
CA SER A 229 -10.38 24.41 3.77
C SER A 229 -9.88 24.06 5.18
N ALA A 230 -9.43 22.82 5.40
CA ALA A 230 -8.88 22.40 6.69
C ALA A 230 -7.46 22.93 6.95
N PHE A 231 -6.71 23.29 5.90
CA PHE A 231 -5.32 23.72 6.01
C PHE A 231 -5.24 25.26 6.03
N GLY A 232 -4.58 25.80 7.06
CA GLY A 232 -4.44 27.25 7.26
C GLY A 232 -3.10 27.80 6.76
N GLY A 233 -2.72 28.97 7.27
CA GLY A 233 -1.39 29.57 7.01
C GLY A 233 -0.21 28.80 7.62
N THR A 234 -0.48 27.74 8.37
CA THR A 234 0.51 26.84 8.97
C THR A 234 -0.05 25.43 8.96
N VAL A 235 0.83 24.44 8.77
CA VAL A 235 0.49 23.02 8.75
C VAL A 235 1.46 22.25 9.61
N HIS A 236 1.01 21.15 10.20
CA HIS A 236 1.84 20.26 10.99
C HIS A 236 2.36 19.11 10.12
N VAL A 237 3.66 18.87 10.16
CA VAL A 237 4.35 17.94 9.27
C VAL A 237 5.15 16.93 10.08
N LYS A 238 4.94 15.64 9.82
CA LYS A 238 5.77 14.55 10.34
C LYS A 238 6.46 13.83 9.19
N LEU A 239 7.78 13.74 9.25
CA LEU A 239 8.62 13.01 8.30
C LEU A 239 9.24 11.80 8.99
N GLU A 240 9.06 10.63 8.39
CA GLU A 240 9.55 9.34 8.87
C GLU A 240 10.33 8.61 7.77
N TYR A 241 11.16 7.65 8.15
CA TYR A 241 11.77 6.70 7.22
C TYR A 241 11.80 5.28 7.79
N THR A 242 11.80 4.30 6.89
CA THR A 242 12.02 2.88 7.18
C THR A 242 13.32 2.45 6.49
N PRO A 243 14.30 1.92 7.24
CA PRO A 243 15.58 1.56 6.66
C PRO A 243 15.53 0.26 5.89
N SER A 244 16.30 0.15 4.81
CA SER A 244 16.62 -1.15 4.23
C SER A 244 17.75 -1.83 5.00
N LYS A 245 17.41 -2.85 5.79
CA LYS A 245 18.38 -3.74 6.47
C LYS A 245 18.56 -5.09 5.77
N GLY A 246 17.96 -5.26 4.59
CA GLY A 246 17.88 -6.52 3.86
C GLY A 246 16.64 -7.35 4.24
N ARG A 247 16.18 -8.18 3.28
CA ARG A 247 14.90 -8.90 3.37
C ARG A 247 14.77 -9.83 4.58
N THR A 248 15.87 -10.39 5.07
CA THR A 248 15.90 -11.33 6.21
C THR A 248 16.21 -10.66 7.56
N THR A 249 16.31 -9.34 7.61
CA THR A 249 16.60 -8.60 8.85
C THR A 249 15.38 -7.81 9.31
N ALA A 250 14.97 -8.04 10.56
CA ALA A 250 13.80 -7.38 11.12
C ALA A 250 14.01 -5.87 11.30
N VAL A 251 12.94 -5.12 11.06
CA VAL A 251 12.81 -3.70 11.39
C VAL A 251 11.57 -3.58 12.27
N SER A 252 11.75 -3.17 13.53
CA SER A 252 10.66 -3.17 14.52
C SER A 252 9.64 -2.05 14.32
N ALA A 253 10.07 -0.92 13.74
CA ALA A 253 9.24 0.24 13.41
C ALA A 253 10.04 1.21 12.52
N PRO A 254 9.36 2.13 11.81
CA PRO A 254 9.99 3.31 11.21
C PRO A 254 10.55 4.28 12.26
N TYR A 255 11.41 5.19 11.80
CA TYR A 255 12.03 6.24 12.61
C TYR A 255 11.52 7.61 12.19
N THR A 256 11.18 8.46 13.16
CA THR A 256 10.86 9.87 12.90
C THR A 256 12.14 10.66 12.64
N ILE A 257 12.20 11.33 11.50
CA ILE A 257 13.28 12.26 11.12
C ILE A 257 12.98 13.64 11.71
N SER A 258 11.75 14.13 11.52
CA SER A 258 11.31 15.43 12.02
C SER A 258 9.80 15.47 12.23
N GLU A 259 9.37 16.32 13.15
CA GLU A 259 7.96 16.61 13.40
C GLU A 259 7.84 18.08 13.81
N SER A 260 7.28 18.92 12.95
CA SER A 260 7.26 20.37 13.15
C SER A 260 6.19 21.08 12.33
N ASP A 261 5.87 22.31 12.71
CA ASP A 261 4.98 23.16 11.93
C ASP A 261 5.73 23.87 10.79
N TYR A 262 5.08 23.96 9.62
CA TYR A 262 5.58 24.64 8.43
C TYR A 262 4.64 25.79 8.04
N PRO A 263 5.16 27.01 7.80
CA PRO A 263 4.35 28.08 7.25
C PRO A 263 3.99 27.77 5.80
N VAL A 264 2.72 27.96 5.44
CA VAL A 264 2.26 27.80 4.05
C VAL A 264 2.55 29.08 3.29
N SER A 265 3.34 28.98 2.24
CA SER A 265 3.67 30.11 1.35
C SER A 265 3.18 29.82 -0.06
N ASN A 266 2.37 30.73 -0.61
CA ASN A 266 1.74 30.57 -1.93
C ASN A 266 0.98 29.25 -2.12
N GLY A 267 0.35 28.76 -1.04
CA GLY A 267 -0.39 27.50 -1.06
C GLY A 267 0.48 26.24 -1.01
N SER A 268 1.75 26.36 -0.64
CA SER A 268 2.70 25.24 -0.63
C SER A 268 3.60 25.21 0.61
N ILE A 269 4.14 24.02 0.89
CA ILE A 269 5.28 23.80 1.79
C ILE A 269 6.37 23.02 1.06
N THR A 270 7.62 23.20 1.47
CA THR A 270 8.76 22.42 1.00
C THR A 270 9.49 21.82 2.20
N VAL A 271 9.53 20.49 2.27
CA VAL A 271 10.08 19.73 3.40
C VAL A 271 11.43 19.16 2.98
N PRO A 272 12.55 19.63 3.56
CA PRO A 272 13.87 19.10 3.25
C PRO A 272 14.03 17.69 3.80
N VAL A 273 14.75 16.84 3.06
CA VAL A 273 15.03 15.45 3.45
C VAL A 273 16.40 15.04 2.92
N ALA A 274 17.17 14.32 3.74
CA ALA A 274 18.40 13.65 3.32
C ALA A 274 18.08 12.18 3.06
N MET A 275 18.26 11.73 1.82
CA MET A 275 17.80 10.43 1.37
C MET A 275 18.91 9.40 1.17
N ASN A 276 18.55 8.13 1.39
CA ASN A 276 19.24 6.94 0.94
C ASN A 276 18.33 6.21 -0.05
N ALA A 277 18.87 5.81 -1.21
CA ALA A 277 18.08 5.20 -2.28
C ALA A 277 17.42 3.88 -1.87
N SER A 278 17.95 3.20 -0.86
CA SER A 278 17.39 1.94 -0.36
C SER A 278 16.24 2.13 0.63
N ASP A 279 16.13 3.31 1.27
CA ASP A 279 15.17 3.57 2.33
C ASP A 279 13.83 4.06 1.76
N GLY A 280 12.75 3.77 2.48
CA GLY A 280 11.42 4.32 2.20
C GLY A 280 11.13 5.48 3.15
N TYR A 281 10.44 6.50 2.66
CA TYR A 281 10.11 7.69 3.41
C TYR A 281 8.60 7.91 3.44
N HIS A 282 8.12 8.49 4.54
CA HIS A 282 6.72 8.81 4.74
C HIS A 282 6.58 10.23 5.27
N LEU A 283 5.78 11.04 4.59
CA LEU A 283 5.47 12.41 4.97
C LEU A 283 3.97 12.51 5.25
N VAL A 284 3.63 12.93 6.46
CA VAL A 284 2.26 13.20 6.88
C VAL A 284 2.10 14.70 7.08
N VAL A 285 1.11 15.30 6.41
CA VAL A 285 0.77 16.72 6.54
C VAL A 285 -0.65 16.83 7.06
N THR A 286 -0.84 17.60 8.13
CA THR A 286 -2.14 17.85 8.78
C THR A 286 -2.31 19.35 9.09
N PRO A 287 -3.52 19.82 9.40
CA PRO A 287 -3.72 21.19 9.89
C PRO A 287 -2.87 21.50 11.13
N SER A 288 -2.41 22.74 11.29
CA SER A 288 -1.67 23.17 12.49
C SER A 288 -2.46 22.97 13.77
N GLY A 289 -1.78 22.73 14.90
CA GLY A 289 -2.43 22.51 16.20
C GLY A 289 -3.06 21.11 16.35
N THR A 290 -3.05 20.31 15.29
CA THR A 290 -3.30 18.88 15.37
C THR A 290 -1.97 18.23 15.75
N SER A 291 -1.69 18.11 17.05
CA SER A 291 -0.62 17.19 17.46
C SER A 291 -1.03 15.80 17.00
N THR A 292 -0.19 15.11 16.23
CA THR A 292 -0.43 13.69 15.92
C THR A 292 -0.22 12.81 17.16
N SER A 293 0.42 13.38 18.18
CA SER A 293 0.61 12.75 19.48
C SER A 293 -0.65 12.87 20.33
N LEU A 294 -1.33 11.75 20.53
CA LEU A 294 -2.28 11.57 21.62
C LEU A 294 -1.57 11.30 22.95
N ALA A 295 -0.23 11.37 23.03
CA ALA A 295 0.46 11.08 24.28
C ALA A 295 0.07 12.11 25.35
N GLY A 296 -0.34 11.62 26.51
CA GLY A 296 -0.88 12.48 27.56
C GLY A 296 -1.78 11.72 28.52
N ARG A 297 -2.30 12.43 29.52
CA ARG A 297 -3.23 11.89 30.51
C ARG A 297 -4.65 12.28 30.15
N TYR A 298 -5.55 11.29 30.18
CA TYR A 298 -6.94 11.42 29.80
C TYR A 298 -7.85 10.72 30.80
N GLN A 299 -9.08 11.19 30.87
CA GLN A 299 -10.21 10.37 31.31
C GLN A 299 -10.94 9.89 30.04
N ILE A 300 -11.00 8.58 29.84
CA ILE A 300 -11.60 7.99 28.65
C ILE A 300 -13.06 7.67 28.98
N SER A 301 -14.01 8.21 28.22
CA SER A 301 -15.45 8.00 28.47
C SER A 301 -16.11 7.28 27.30
N ASN A 302 -17.03 6.38 27.61
CA ASN A 302 -17.87 5.76 26.60
C ASN A 302 -18.91 6.78 26.11
N LYS A 303 -18.92 7.07 24.82
CA LYS A 303 -19.80 8.08 24.21
C LYS A 303 -21.30 7.76 24.35
N ASN A 304 -21.67 6.48 24.45
CA ASN A 304 -23.07 6.05 24.54
C ASN A 304 -23.62 6.11 25.96
N SER A 305 -22.85 5.66 26.96
CA SER A 305 -23.28 5.66 28.37
C SER A 305 -22.93 6.93 29.13
N GLY A 306 -21.92 7.67 28.68
CA GLY A 306 -21.32 8.79 29.41
C GLY A 306 -20.44 8.37 30.61
N LEU A 307 -20.25 7.06 30.83
CA LEU A 307 -19.45 6.53 31.93
C LEU A 307 -17.96 6.48 31.58
N ALA A 308 -17.10 6.67 32.59
CA ALA A 308 -15.66 6.65 32.45
C ALA A 308 -15.10 5.22 32.51
N LEU A 309 -14.00 4.98 31.80
CA LEU A 309 -13.18 3.78 31.88
C LEU A 309 -12.49 3.74 33.26
N ASP A 310 -12.70 2.66 34.01
CA ASP A 310 -12.34 2.55 35.42
C ASP A 310 -11.73 1.16 35.73
N THR A 311 -10.86 1.05 36.72
CA THR A 311 -10.46 -0.24 37.29
C THR A 311 -11.41 -0.63 38.41
N GLN A 312 -11.98 -1.84 38.35
CA GLN A 312 -13.01 -2.26 39.31
C GLN A 312 -12.56 -2.09 40.76
N SER A 313 -13.35 -1.34 41.54
CA SER A 313 -13.08 -1.02 42.95
C SER A 313 -11.71 -0.37 43.19
N ALA A 314 -11.22 0.43 42.24
CA ALA A 314 -9.88 1.04 42.25
C ALA A 314 -8.73 0.01 42.36
N GLY A 315 -8.95 -1.22 41.88
CA GLY A 315 -7.95 -2.29 41.95
C GLY A 315 -6.69 -1.97 41.15
N THR A 316 -5.53 -2.34 41.70
CA THR A 316 -4.21 -2.09 41.09
C THR A 316 -3.44 -3.35 40.73
N ALA A 317 -3.99 -4.54 40.99
CA ALA A 317 -3.36 -5.81 40.66
C ALA A 317 -3.52 -6.16 39.18
N GLN A 318 -2.57 -6.91 38.62
CA GLN A 318 -2.70 -7.49 37.28
C GLN A 318 -3.95 -8.38 37.20
N GLY A 319 -4.71 -8.25 36.11
CA GLY A 319 -5.97 -8.97 35.94
C GLY A 319 -7.19 -8.30 36.58
N THR A 320 -7.02 -7.13 37.23
CA THR A 320 -8.16 -6.32 37.66
C THR A 320 -9.04 -5.98 36.45
N ALA A 321 -10.35 -6.24 36.56
CA ALA A 321 -11.29 -5.96 35.49
C ALA A 321 -11.39 -4.45 35.23
N VAL A 322 -11.46 -4.08 33.95
CA VAL A 322 -11.70 -2.70 33.53
C VAL A 322 -13.19 -2.56 33.19
N VAL A 323 -13.84 -1.62 33.85
CA VAL A 323 -15.30 -1.42 33.86
C VAL A 323 -15.67 0.00 33.43
N GLN A 324 -16.97 0.25 33.30
CA GLN A 324 -17.52 1.60 33.13
C GLN A 324 -18.17 2.05 34.43
N ALA A 325 -17.79 3.22 34.93
CA ALA A 325 -18.31 3.77 36.18
C ALA A 325 -18.60 5.27 36.07
N ILE A 326 -19.32 5.81 37.07
CA ILE A 326 -19.58 7.25 37.13
C ILE A 326 -18.24 7.99 37.20
N SER A 327 -18.10 9.04 36.39
CA SER A 327 -16.89 9.85 36.34
C SER A 327 -16.56 10.43 37.71
N THR A 328 -15.34 10.21 38.18
CA THR A 328 -14.77 10.82 39.39
C THR A 328 -13.43 11.48 39.05
N THR A 329 -12.75 12.06 40.05
CA THR A 329 -11.38 12.57 39.91
C THR A 329 -10.33 11.56 40.38
N GLY A 330 -10.73 10.31 40.61
CA GLY A 330 -9.87 9.23 41.09
C GLY A 330 -8.81 8.83 40.06
N THR A 331 -7.64 8.42 40.55
CA THR A 331 -6.51 8.01 39.69
C THR A 331 -6.75 6.68 38.97
N ASP A 332 -7.69 5.89 39.47
CA ASP A 332 -8.25 4.67 38.87
C ASP A 332 -8.99 4.91 37.55
N GLN A 333 -9.47 6.14 37.31
CA GLN A 333 -10.10 6.56 36.05
C GLN A 333 -9.21 7.41 35.14
N ASN A 334 -7.95 7.65 35.54
CA ASN A 334 -6.99 8.40 34.74
C ASN A 334 -6.08 7.45 33.97
N TRP A 335 -5.99 7.66 32.67
CA TRP A 335 -5.26 6.82 31.74
C TRP A 335 -4.24 7.65 30.97
N THR A 336 -2.98 7.21 31.01
CA THR A 336 -1.90 7.82 30.23
C THR A 336 -1.77 7.08 28.91
N LEU A 337 -1.99 7.78 27.81
CA LEU A 337 -1.60 7.31 26.49
C LEU A 337 -0.10 7.52 26.35
N VAL A 338 0.64 6.43 26.18
CA VAL A 338 2.07 6.42 25.94
C VAL A 338 2.28 6.00 24.50
N SER A 339 2.95 6.84 23.71
CA SER A 339 3.26 6.51 22.32
C SER A 339 4.00 5.17 22.25
N ALA A 340 3.48 4.26 21.43
CA ALA A 340 4.13 3.02 21.08
C ALA A 340 4.87 3.12 19.72
N GLY A 341 4.92 4.33 19.13
CA GLY A 341 5.34 4.55 17.76
C GLY A 341 4.20 4.37 16.75
N SER A 342 4.39 4.86 15.53
CA SER A 342 3.48 4.64 14.39
C SER A 342 2.00 4.97 14.66
N GLY A 343 1.71 6.01 15.45
CA GLY A 343 0.34 6.42 15.80
C GLY A 343 -0.39 5.48 16.77
N LEU A 344 0.27 4.43 17.26
CA LEU A 344 -0.27 3.52 18.27
C LEU A 344 0.05 4.01 19.68
N TYR A 345 -0.83 3.69 20.63
CA TYR A 345 -0.67 4.07 22.03
C TYR A 345 -0.90 2.88 22.94
N LYS A 346 -0.01 2.75 23.92
CA LYS A 346 -0.24 1.98 25.13
C LYS A 346 -1.12 2.81 26.06
N ILE A 347 -2.13 2.19 26.66
CA ILE A 347 -3.01 2.85 27.62
C ILE A 347 -2.61 2.38 29.01
N VAL A 348 -2.06 3.28 29.83
CA VAL A 348 -1.50 2.97 31.15
C VAL A 348 -2.39 3.59 32.23
N ASN A 349 -2.89 2.78 33.16
CA ASN A 349 -3.68 3.29 34.28
C ASN A 349 -2.78 4.07 35.27
N GLN A 350 -3.23 5.23 35.74
CA GLN A 350 -2.43 6.07 36.63
C GLN A 350 -2.26 5.46 38.03
N ALA A 351 -3.30 4.82 38.59
CA ALA A 351 -3.24 4.26 39.94
C ALA A 351 -2.30 3.05 40.03
N SER A 352 -2.35 2.15 39.04
CA SER A 352 -1.57 0.90 39.04
C SER A 352 -0.24 0.97 38.31
N GLY A 353 -0.11 1.88 37.33
CA GLY A 353 1.02 1.87 36.38
C GLY A 353 0.98 0.71 35.38
N LEU A 354 -0.09 -0.10 35.37
CA LEU A 354 -0.25 -1.25 34.48
C LEU A 354 -0.93 -0.86 33.16
N LEU A 355 -0.70 -1.69 32.13
CA LEU A 355 -1.30 -1.55 30.81
C LEU A 355 -2.74 -2.08 30.78
N LEU A 356 -3.62 -1.40 30.06
CA LEU A 356 -4.86 -1.99 29.59
C LEU A 356 -4.54 -3.10 28.58
N GLY A 357 -5.03 -4.30 28.85
CA GLY A 357 -4.80 -5.47 28.01
C GLY A 357 -6.02 -6.38 27.98
N ILE A 358 -5.99 -7.35 27.07
CA ILE A 358 -6.95 -8.43 27.00
C ILE A 358 -6.32 -9.62 27.71
N ASN A 359 -7.11 -10.30 28.55
CA ASN A 359 -6.65 -11.45 29.35
C ASN A 359 -7.12 -12.77 28.72
#